data_AF-A0A316FBZ6-F1
#
_entry.id   AF-A0A316FBZ6-F1
#
_cell.length_a   1.000
_cell.length_b   1.000
_cell.length_c   1.000
_cell.angle_alpha   90.00
_cell.angle_beta   90.00
_cell.angle_gamma   90.00
#
_symmetry.space_group_name_H-M   'P 1'
#
loop_
_entity.id
_entity.type
_entity.pdbx_description
1 polymer ?
#
loop_
_entity_poly.entity_id
_entity_poly.type
_entity_poly.pdbx_seq_one_letter_code
_entity_poly.pdbx_strand_id
1 'polypeptide(L)'
;MDENDLKALNNIEEYGCHVLKVMEGEGEPSFSYSIGINKKQNKPDVVVLGLNSELAHSMVNNYKDRVIEGEVFEPGRYYSDFLEGFKVCFIKVSKKHFEKYFGWGLWLHNGDDFDMLQIVWPTTDGKWPWDRDKSEFYQWAQPILNEEGELNAI
;
A
#
# COMPACT_ATOMS: atom_id res chain seq x y z
N MET A 1 15.89 1.19 -21.00
CA MET A 1 15.30 2.09 -20.00
C MET A 1 14.59 3.19 -20.74
N ASP A 2 13.29 3.30 -20.53
CA ASP A 2 12.47 4.38 -21.08
C ASP A 2 12.45 5.61 -20.14
N GLU A 3 11.72 6.66 -20.53
CA GLU A 3 11.61 7.89 -19.72
C GLU A 3 10.90 7.66 -18.37
N ASN A 4 10.00 6.68 -18.30
CA ASN A 4 9.29 6.36 -17.06
C ASN A 4 10.24 5.64 -16.08
N ASP A 5 11.08 4.74 -16.58
CA ASP A 5 12.13 4.08 -15.79
C ASP A 5 13.05 5.11 -15.14
N LEU A 6 13.52 6.07 -15.94
CA LEU A 6 14.40 7.15 -15.46
C LEU A 6 13.72 8.02 -14.42
N LYS A 7 12.44 8.37 -14.62
CA LYS A 7 11.66 9.15 -13.66
C LYS A 7 11.46 8.41 -12.35
N ALA A 8 11.15 7.11 -12.40
CA ALA A 8 10.98 6.30 -11.20
C ALA A 8 12.30 6.24 -10.40
N LEU A 9 13.42 5.98 -11.06
CA LEU A 9 14.74 5.94 -10.42
C LEU A 9 15.13 7.30 -9.82
N ASN A 10 14.99 8.39 -10.57
CA ASN A 10 15.28 9.74 -10.05
C ASN A 10 14.45 10.07 -8.82
N ASN A 11 13.15 9.74 -8.83
CA ASN A 11 12.29 9.97 -7.66
C ASN A 11 12.73 9.13 -6.45
N ILE A 12 13.13 7.86 -6.67
CA ILE A 12 13.67 7.01 -5.60
C ILE A 12 14.95 7.61 -5.04
N GLU A 13 15.82 8.15 -5.89
CA GLU A 13 17.07 8.78 -5.46
C GLU A 13 16.83 10.07 -4.66
N GLU A 14 15.96 10.94 -5.14
CA GLU A 14 15.71 12.27 -4.57
C GLU A 14 14.79 12.23 -3.34
N TYR A 15 13.71 11.44 -3.39
CA TYR A 15 12.65 11.46 -2.38
C TYR A 15 12.59 10.20 -1.51
N GLY A 16 13.39 9.18 -1.84
CA GLY A 16 13.43 7.90 -1.13
C GLY A 16 12.43 6.85 -1.65
N CYS A 17 11.43 7.26 -2.42
CA CYS A 17 10.51 6.35 -3.11
C CYS A 17 9.86 7.02 -4.33
N HIS A 18 9.28 6.21 -5.21
CA HIS A 18 8.38 6.65 -6.25
C HIS A 18 6.99 6.06 -6.02
N VAL A 19 5.93 6.88 -6.08
CA VAL A 19 4.55 6.43 -5.89
C VAL A 19 3.86 6.34 -7.23
N LEU A 20 3.36 5.14 -7.54
CA LEU A 20 2.65 4.82 -8.76
C LEU A 20 1.14 4.82 -8.49
N LYS A 21 0.37 5.25 -9.49
CA LYS A 21 -1.09 5.17 -9.48
C LYS A 21 -1.53 4.23 -10.59
N VAL A 22 -2.34 3.25 -10.24
CA VAL A 22 -3.05 2.38 -11.17
C VAL A 22 -4.52 2.79 -11.16
N MET A 23 -5.03 3.11 -12.35
CA MET A 23 -6.42 3.53 -12.54
C MET A 23 -7.36 2.34 -12.34
N GLU A 24 -8.63 2.63 -12.05
CA GLU A 24 -9.68 1.62 -11.97
C GLU A 24 -9.77 0.81 -13.27
N GLY A 25 -9.90 -0.51 -13.13
CA GLY A 25 -10.06 -1.45 -14.24
C GLY A 25 -11.47 -2.05 -14.26
N GLU A 26 -11.73 -2.98 -15.18
CA GLU A 26 -13.00 -3.71 -15.20
C GLU A 26 -13.17 -4.55 -13.93
N GLY A 27 -13.98 -4.05 -12.99
CA GLY A 27 -14.27 -4.74 -11.73
C GLY A 27 -13.17 -4.63 -10.66
N GLU A 28 -12.13 -3.82 -10.86
CA GLU A 28 -11.04 -3.64 -9.89
C GLU A 28 -10.87 -2.17 -9.49
N PRO A 29 -10.73 -1.86 -8.20
CA PRO A 29 -10.59 -0.49 -7.75
C PRO A 29 -9.24 0.09 -8.15
N SER A 30 -9.18 1.41 -8.26
CA SER A 30 -7.89 2.10 -8.37
C SER A 30 -7.04 1.87 -7.11
N PHE A 31 -5.72 1.84 -7.27
CA PHE A 31 -4.78 1.73 -6.16
C PHE A 31 -3.51 2.51 -6.43
N SER A 32 -2.80 2.83 -5.35
CA SER A 32 -1.47 3.45 -5.40
C SER A 32 -0.49 2.65 -4.57
N TYR A 33 0.75 2.55 -5.03
CA TYR A 33 1.79 1.85 -4.29
C TYR A 33 3.15 2.53 -4.44
N SER A 34 4.00 2.39 -3.44
CA SER A 34 5.38 2.84 -3.48
C SER A 34 6.29 1.79 -4.13
N ILE A 35 7.36 2.28 -4.72
CA ILE A 35 8.56 1.49 -5.02
C ILE A 35 9.79 2.23 -4.50
N GLY A 36 10.78 1.47 -4.03
CA GLY A 36 12.09 1.99 -3.67
C GLY A 36 12.31 2.23 -2.18
N ILE A 37 11.25 2.17 -1.34
CA ILE A 37 11.44 2.16 0.13
C ILE A 37 12.24 0.92 0.50
N ASN A 38 11.95 -0.23 -0.13
CA ASN A 38 12.73 -1.44 0.07
C ASN A 38 14.20 -1.27 -0.32
N LYS A 39 14.48 -0.68 -1.49
CA LYS A 39 15.86 -0.42 -1.94
C LYS A 39 16.64 0.56 -1.06
N LYS A 40 15.99 1.62 -0.56
CA LYS A 40 16.65 2.70 0.18
C LYS A 40 16.77 2.40 1.67
N GLN A 41 15.76 1.79 2.27
CA GLN A 41 15.63 1.64 3.72
C GLN A 41 15.62 0.17 4.19
N ASN A 42 15.60 -0.80 3.25
CA ASN A 42 15.44 -2.22 3.56
C ASN A 42 14.16 -2.51 4.38
N LYS A 43 13.09 -1.81 4.03
CA LYS A 43 11.76 -1.86 4.68
C LYS A 43 10.69 -2.13 3.62
N PRO A 44 9.53 -2.68 3.99
CA PRO A 44 8.49 -2.97 3.01
C PRO A 44 8.05 -1.72 2.25
N ASP A 45 7.79 -1.85 0.96
CA ASP A 45 6.99 -0.87 0.22
C ASP A 45 5.50 -1.01 0.62
N VAL A 46 4.68 -0.02 0.29
CA VAL A 46 3.26 0.03 0.71
C VAL A 46 2.30 0.19 -0.45
N VAL A 47 1.09 -0.37 -0.30
CA VAL A 47 -0.05 -0.18 -1.21
C VAL A 47 -1.28 0.34 -0.47
N VAL A 48 -2.04 1.21 -1.13
CA VAL A 48 -3.32 1.76 -0.69
C VAL A 48 -4.34 1.53 -1.80
N LEU A 49 -5.46 0.87 -1.49
CA LEU A 49 -6.53 0.55 -2.46
C LEU A 49 -7.77 1.40 -2.19
N GLY A 50 -8.49 1.77 -3.25
CA GLY A 50 -9.82 2.37 -3.17
C GLY A 50 -9.86 3.83 -2.73
N LEU A 51 -8.70 4.49 -2.58
CA LEU A 51 -8.61 5.91 -2.26
C LEU A 51 -8.17 6.74 -3.46
N ASN A 52 -8.51 8.02 -3.43
CA ASN A 52 -8.00 8.96 -4.41
C ASN A 52 -6.46 9.08 -4.30
N SER A 53 -5.83 9.49 -5.40
CA SER A 53 -4.36 9.52 -5.52
C SER A 53 -3.70 10.47 -4.53
N GLU A 54 -4.33 11.59 -4.19
CA GLU A 54 -3.75 12.59 -3.30
C GLU A 54 -3.65 12.05 -1.87
N LEU A 55 -4.74 11.44 -1.38
CA LEU A 55 -4.78 10.83 -0.07
C LEU A 55 -3.85 9.62 0.02
N ALA A 56 -3.86 8.76 -1.00
CA ALA A 56 -2.95 7.61 -1.04
C ALA A 56 -1.49 8.05 -1.07
N HIS A 57 -1.12 9.07 -1.86
CA HIS A 57 0.23 9.63 -1.86
C HIS A 57 0.62 10.21 -0.49
N SER A 58 -0.29 10.93 0.17
CA SER A 58 -0.05 11.48 1.51
C SER A 58 0.25 10.36 2.52
N MET A 59 -0.57 9.30 2.52
CA MET A 59 -0.38 8.14 3.41
C MET A 59 0.94 7.42 3.14
N VAL A 60 1.30 7.22 1.88
CA VAL A 60 2.56 6.57 1.48
C VAL A 60 3.78 7.41 1.87
N ASN A 61 3.74 8.74 1.64
CA ASN A 61 4.84 9.63 2.03
C ASN A 61 5.01 9.67 3.56
N ASN A 62 3.91 9.74 4.30
CA ASN A 62 3.94 9.69 5.76
C ASN A 62 4.53 8.37 6.27
N TYR A 63 4.13 7.23 5.69
CA TYR A 63 4.75 5.93 6.00
C TYR A 63 6.26 5.97 5.76
N LYS A 64 6.70 6.44 4.59
CA LYS A 64 8.10 6.55 4.21
C LYS A 64 8.89 7.44 5.20
N ASP A 65 8.37 8.61 5.55
CA ASP A 65 9.03 9.54 6.46
C ASP A 65 9.19 8.91 7.86
N ARG A 66 8.14 8.27 8.40
CA ARG A 66 8.19 7.56 9.69
C ARG A 66 9.15 6.37 9.67
N VAL A 67 9.22 5.64 8.56
CA VAL A 67 10.21 4.57 8.37
C VAL A 67 11.64 5.11 8.38
N ILE A 68 11.89 6.26 7.75
CA ILE A 68 13.21 6.92 7.76
C ILE A 68 13.59 7.38 9.18
N GLU A 69 12.61 7.82 9.97
CA GLU A 69 12.79 8.15 11.39
C GLU A 69 13.01 6.92 12.29
N GLY A 70 12.89 5.71 11.75
CA GLY A 70 13.19 4.45 12.43
C GLY A 70 11.98 3.72 12.98
N GLU A 71 10.76 4.17 12.68
CA GLU A 71 9.55 3.45 13.08
C GLU A 71 9.42 2.12 12.34
N VAL A 72 8.88 1.12 13.04
CA VAL A 72 8.61 -0.22 12.50
C VAL A 72 7.10 -0.47 12.49
N PHE A 73 6.57 -0.76 11.31
CA PHE A 73 5.16 -1.08 11.11
C PHE A 73 4.94 -2.59 11.13
N GLU A 74 4.16 -3.05 12.10
CA GLU A 74 3.84 -4.47 12.30
C GLU A 74 2.46 -4.79 11.69
N PRO A 75 2.35 -5.87 10.89
CA PRO A 75 1.07 -6.35 10.42
C PRO A 75 0.08 -6.64 11.56
N GLY A 76 -1.19 -6.26 11.37
CA GLY A 76 -2.25 -6.43 12.35
C GLY A 76 -2.33 -5.34 13.42
N ARG A 77 -1.40 -4.37 13.43
CA ARG A 77 -1.47 -3.22 14.35
C ARG A 77 -2.15 -2.01 13.71
N TYR A 78 -2.77 -1.21 14.58
CA TYR A 78 -3.43 0.04 14.23
C TYR A 78 -2.53 1.24 14.53
N TYR A 79 -2.44 2.15 13.57
CA TYR A 79 -1.62 3.36 13.64
C TYR A 79 -2.48 4.60 13.41
N SER A 80 -2.27 5.64 14.22
CA SER A 80 -2.86 6.96 14.01
C SER A 80 -2.03 7.77 13.02
N ASP A 81 -2.52 8.98 12.72
CA ASP A 81 -1.79 10.03 12.01
C ASP A 81 -1.51 9.75 10.53
N PHE A 82 -2.18 8.74 9.95
CA PHE A 82 -2.24 8.52 8.50
C PHE A 82 -3.49 9.12 7.85
N LEU A 83 -4.60 9.13 8.59
CA LEU A 83 -5.89 9.62 8.15
C LEU A 83 -6.51 10.42 9.29
N GLU A 84 -6.96 11.65 9.02
CA GLU A 84 -7.47 12.52 10.07
C GLU A 84 -8.72 11.91 10.74
N GLY A 85 -8.68 11.78 12.07
CA GLY A 85 -9.79 11.22 12.85
C GLY A 85 -9.89 9.68 12.82
N PHE A 86 -9.03 8.99 12.06
CA PHE A 86 -9.09 7.53 11.90
C PHE A 86 -7.72 6.88 12.08
N LYS A 87 -7.74 5.61 12.54
CA LYS A 87 -6.55 4.76 12.50
C LYS A 87 -6.51 4.01 11.17
N VAL A 88 -5.33 3.56 10.78
CA VAL A 88 -5.11 2.60 9.69
C VAL A 88 -4.51 1.33 10.24
N CYS A 89 -4.68 0.22 9.53
CA CYS A 89 -4.08 -1.07 9.89
C CYS A 89 -3.14 -1.52 8.77
N PHE A 90 -1.95 -2.00 9.12
CA PHE A 90 -1.03 -2.57 8.15
C PHE A 90 -1.24 -4.07 8.05
N ILE A 91 -1.19 -4.59 6.83
CA ILE A 91 -1.36 -6.03 6.60
C ILE A 91 -0.28 -6.50 5.64
N LYS A 92 0.25 -7.71 5.86
CA LYS A 92 1.25 -8.27 4.96
C LYS A 92 0.59 -8.69 3.64
N VAL A 93 1.15 -8.25 2.53
CA VAL A 93 0.69 -8.65 1.20
C VAL A 93 1.30 -10.01 0.84
N SER A 94 0.47 -10.93 0.35
CA SER A 94 0.93 -12.23 -0.14
C SER A 94 1.60 -12.10 -1.50
N LYS A 95 2.67 -12.88 -1.70
CA LYS A 95 3.42 -12.95 -2.98
C LYS A 95 2.55 -13.36 -4.16
N LYS A 96 1.46 -14.09 -3.94
CA LYS A 96 0.51 -14.49 -5.00
C LYS A 96 -0.11 -13.30 -5.73
N HIS A 97 -0.12 -12.12 -5.11
CA HIS A 97 -0.66 -10.89 -5.69
C HIS A 97 0.40 -10.06 -6.42
N PHE A 98 1.69 -10.39 -6.31
CA PHE A 98 2.76 -9.50 -6.79
C PHE A 98 2.75 -9.35 -8.32
N GLU A 99 2.59 -10.46 -9.05
CA GLU A 99 2.52 -10.43 -10.52
C GLU A 99 1.35 -9.58 -11.04
N LYS A 100 0.24 -9.59 -10.29
CA LYS A 100 -0.98 -8.86 -10.65
C LYS A 100 -0.88 -7.36 -10.32
N TYR A 101 -0.35 -7.00 -9.16
CA TYR A 101 -0.43 -5.63 -8.64
C TYR A 101 0.88 -4.82 -8.75
N PHE A 102 2.05 -5.45 -8.70
CA PHE A 102 3.33 -4.77 -8.43
C PHE A 102 4.39 -4.99 -9.51
N GLY A 103 3.99 -4.88 -10.79
CA GLY A 103 4.90 -5.05 -11.93
C GLY A 103 6.17 -4.19 -11.85
N TRP A 104 6.06 -2.94 -11.39
CA TRP A 104 7.22 -2.06 -11.20
C TRP A 104 8.14 -2.49 -10.04
N GLY A 105 7.57 -3.04 -8.96
CA GLY A 105 8.34 -3.61 -7.86
C GLY A 105 9.15 -4.83 -8.32
N LEU A 106 8.50 -5.73 -9.07
CA LEU A 106 9.14 -6.89 -9.68
C LEU A 106 10.27 -6.50 -10.63
N TRP A 107 10.05 -5.48 -11.47
CA TRP A 107 11.07 -4.94 -12.36
C TRP A 107 12.27 -4.37 -11.57
N LEU A 108 12.02 -3.58 -10.53
CA LEU A 108 13.07 -2.93 -9.73
C LEU A 108 13.92 -3.94 -8.93
N HIS A 109 13.31 -5.06 -8.51
CA HIS A 109 13.97 -6.13 -7.75
C HIS A 109 14.45 -7.29 -8.62
N ASN A 110 14.13 -7.30 -9.93
CA ASN A 110 14.36 -8.43 -10.83
C ASN A 110 13.81 -9.76 -10.27
N GLY A 111 12.62 -9.70 -9.67
CA GLY A 111 11.99 -10.80 -8.95
C GLY A 111 11.10 -10.32 -7.81
N ASP A 112 10.59 -11.25 -7.01
CA ASP A 112 9.67 -11.00 -5.90
C ASP A 112 10.39 -10.89 -4.53
N ASP A 113 11.71 -10.71 -4.52
CA ASP A 113 12.53 -10.59 -3.30
C ASP A 113 12.44 -9.18 -2.68
N PHE A 114 11.23 -8.80 -2.27
CA PHE A 114 10.92 -7.58 -1.51
C PHE A 114 9.59 -7.72 -0.77
N ASP A 115 9.43 -7.08 0.38
CA ASP A 115 8.16 -7.13 1.12
C ASP A 115 7.25 -5.96 0.78
N MET A 116 5.93 -6.22 0.86
CA MET A 116 4.87 -5.24 0.66
C MET A 116 3.89 -5.28 1.84
N LEU A 117 3.46 -4.11 2.29
CA LEU A 117 2.37 -3.94 3.24
C LEU A 117 1.19 -3.23 2.56
N GLN A 118 -0.04 -3.66 2.85
CA GLN A 118 -1.22 -2.91 2.49
C GLN A 118 -1.64 -2.05 3.69
N ILE A 119 -1.88 -0.76 3.43
CA ILE A 119 -2.47 0.16 4.40
C ILE A 119 -3.98 0.06 4.25
N VAL A 120 -4.62 -0.51 5.27
CA VAL A 120 -6.07 -0.67 5.35
C VAL A 120 -6.67 0.50 6.11
N TRP A 121 -7.71 1.09 5.56
CA TRP A 121 -8.42 2.23 6.13
C TRP A 121 -9.89 1.87 6.43
N PRO A 122 -10.48 2.43 7.50
CA PRO A 122 -11.88 2.19 7.87
C PRO A 122 -12.84 3.10 7.10
N THR A 123 -14.13 2.78 7.13
CA THR A 123 -15.19 3.67 6.64
C THR A 123 -15.27 4.94 7.50
N THR A 124 -16.01 5.94 7.02
CA THR A 124 -16.31 7.16 7.80
C THR A 124 -17.05 6.90 9.11
N ASP A 125 -17.69 5.74 9.25
CA ASP A 125 -18.34 5.30 10.49
C ASP A 125 -17.42 4.46 11.38
N GLY A 126 -16.12 4.36 11.02
CA GLY A 126 -15.13 3.59 11.75
C GLY A 126 -15.20 2.08 11.56
N LYS A 127 -15.92 1.59 10.54
CA LYS A 127 -16.04 0.16 10.25
C LYS A 127 -14.91 -0.33 9.38
N TRP A 128 -14.44 -1.54 9.63
CA TRP A 128 -13.34 -2.18 8.90
C TRP A 128 -13.83 -3.16 7.83
N PRO A 129 -12.99 -3.52 6.84
CA PRO A 129 -13.35 -4.53 5.82
C PRO A 129 -13.64 -5.93 6.38
N TRP A 130 -13.22 -6.21 7.62
CA TRP A 130 -13.50 -7.45 8.32
C TRP A 130 -14.67 -7.37 9.31
N ASP A 131 -15.31 -6.20 9.46
CA ASP A 131 -16.49 -6.09 10.30
C ASP A 131 -17.72 -6.73 9.63
N ARG A 132 -18.61 -7.32 10.45
CA ARG A 132 -19.79 -8.04 9.96
C ARG A 132 -20.76 -7.16 9.17
N ASP A 133 -20.88 -5.88 9.55
CA ASP A 133 -21.81 -4.92 8.95
C ASP A 133 -21.14 -4.05 7.87
N LYS A 134 -20.29 -4.67 7.04
CA LYS A 134 -19.53 -4.00 5.98
C LYS A 134 -20.39 -3.73 4.74
N SER A 135 -20.22 -2.57 4.13
CA SER A 135 -20.85 -2.24 2.84
C SER A 135 -20.10 -2.93 1.69
N GLU A 136 -20.84 -3.46 0.71
CA GLU A 136 -20.30 -4.13 -0.49
C GLU A 136 -19.30 -3.24 -1.24
N PHE A 137 -19.54 -1.92 -1.25
CA PHE A 137 -18.63 -0.96 -1.86
C PHE A 137 -17.22 -1.03 -1.26
N TYR A 138 -17.08 -1.17 0.06
CA TYR A 138 -15.76 -1.20 0.70
C TYR A 138 -15.05 -2.53 0.51
N GLN A 139 -15.80 -3.63 0.36
CA GLN A 139 -15.21 -4.92 -0.02
C GLN A 139 -14.61 -4.85 -1.42
N TRP A 140 -15.33 -4.21 -2.35
CA TRP A 140 -14.86 -4.00 -3.71
C TRP A 140 -13.73 -2.97 -3.78
N ALA A 141 -13.83 -1.85 -3.07
CA ALA A 141 -12.87 -0.76 -3.11
C ALA A 141 -11.51 -1.13 -2.50
N GLN A 142 -11.51 -2.05 -1.54
CA GLN A 142 -10.34 -2.45 -0.77
C GLN A 142 -10.29 -3.97 -0.60
N PRO A 143 -9.94 -4.73 -1.66
CA PRO A 143 -9.66 -6.14 -1.49
C PRO A 143 -8.45 -6.32 -0.57
N ILE A 144 -8.52 -7.31 0.33
CA ILE A 144 -7.46 -7.63 1.29
C ILE A 144 -6.45 -8.54 0.58
N LEU A 145 -5.23 -8.06 0.41
CA LEU A 145 -4.19 -8.74 -0.37
C LEU A 145 -3.33 -9.70 0.47
N ASN A 146 -3.85 -10.25 1.56
CA ASN A 146 -3.15 -11.28 2.33
C ASN A 146 -3.35 -12.69 1.71
N GLU A 147 -2.92 -13.74 2.41
CA GLU A 147 -3.08 -15.14 1.97
C GLU A 147 -4.55 -15.57 1.89
N GLU A 148 -5.41 -15.09 2.79
CA GLU A 148 -6.78 -15.58 2.95
C GLU A 148 -7.82 -14.73 2.20
N GLY A 149 -7.47 -13.49 1.82
CA GLY A 149 -8.42 -12.51 1.28
C GLY A 149 -9.29 -11.85 2.36
N GLU A 150 -9.08 -12.19 3.63
CA GLU A 150 -9.85 -11.72 4.78
C GLU A 150 -8.91 -11.56 5.99
N LEU A 151 -9.26 -10.67 6.91
CA LEU A 151 -8.66 -10.65 8.24
C LEU A 151 -9.71 -11.17 9.20
N ASN A 152 -9.44 -12.33 9.79
CA ASN A 152 -10.20 -12.77 10.95
C ASN A 152 -9.92 -11.76 12.08
N ALA A 153 -10.98 -11.18 12.65
CA ALA A 153 -10.85 -10.32 13.81
C ALA A 153 -10.07 -11.09 14.90
N ILE A 154 -8.93 -10.52 15.31
CA ILE A 154 -8.08 -11.06 16.38
C ILE A 154 -8.82 -10.95 17.71
#